data_AF-A0A1V5TTH5-F1
#
_entry.id   AF-A0A1V5TTH5-F1
#
_cell.length_a   1.000
_cell.length_b   1.000
_cell.length_c   1.000
_cell.angle_alpha   90.00
_cell.angle_beta   90.00
_cell.angle_gamma   90.00
#
_symmetry.space_group_name_H-M   'P 1'
#
loop_
_entity.id
_entity.type
_entity.pdbx_description
1 polymer ?
#
loop_
_entity_poly.entity_id
_entity_poly.type
_entity_poly.pdbx_seq_one_letter_code
_entity_poly.pdbx_strand_id
1 'polypeptide(L)'
;MPSFLGFDTSNYAASVSLYTGETDSFISKKQFLPVPPGQAGIRQNEAVFHHNRLLPEITREILEAGNAAIAAAGASVRPRDVEGSYMPCFLAGAAAAQIICAALRVPFLRFSHQEGHIGAAVAGTGQKNLLDKPFVGVHASGGTTEILHVKPGPPGLLQTQVLARTLDLNAGQVVDRVALMLGIPFPGGEQLSRLALNGRAGKPAKVSLKGNDCCLSGLENLCRDRMNSAAAPEDTAAFCLESLCAVFEAMLSKVLGVERLPVLFFGGVSSSEYIRRFFSQRFETYFAPAEFSSDNAAGIAYLTYLSVRKGI
;
A
#
# COMPACT_ATOMS: atom_id res chain seq x y z
N MET A 1 8.46 15.76 24.32
CA MET A 1 8.87 14.40 23.87
C MET A 1 9.16 14.48 22.38
N PRO A 2 10.17 13.78 21.85
CA PRO A 2 10.50 13.86 20.44
C PRO A 2 9.48 13.10 19.58
N SER A 3 8.90 13.79 18.60
CA SER A 3 8.03 13.22 17.59
C SER A 3 8.72 13.23 16.21
N PHE A 4 8.24 12.38 15.31
CA PHE A 4 8.86 12.11 14.02
C PHE A 4 7.86 12.40 12.91
N LEU A 5 8.21 13.32 12.01
CA LEU A 5 7.35 13.69 10.89
C LEU A 5 7.59 12.78 9.70
N GLY A 6 6.51 12.42 9.01
CA GLY A 6 6.53 11.76 7.72
C GLY A 6 5.76 12.58 6.69
N PHE A 7 6.30 12.66 5.49
CA PHE A 7 5.67 13.27 4.33
C PHE A 7 5.55 12.24 3.21
N ASP A 8 4.36 12.11 2.65
CA ASP A 8 4.13 11.32 1.44
C ASP A 8 3.27 12.13 0.47
N THR A 9 3.80 12.30 -0.75
CA THR A 9 3.14 13.03 -1.85
C THR A 9 3.04 12.16 -3.09
N SER A 10 2.93 10.85 -2.87
CA SER A 10 2.71 9.90 -3.95
C SER A 10 1.39 10.21 -4.67
N ASN A 11 1.51 10.24 -5.99
CA ASN A 11 0.40 10.26 -6.94
C ASN A 11 -0.74 11.24 -6.59
N TYR A 12 -1.83 10.74 -5.98
CA TYR A 12 -3.09 11.47 -5.79
C TYR A 12 -3.36 11.93 -4.36
N ALA A 13 -2.41 11.77 -3.43
CA ALA A 13 -2.65 12.11 -2.02
C ALA A 13 -1.51 12.93 -1.44
N ALA A 14 -1.83 14.09 -0.88
CA ALA A 14 -0.95 14.81 0.02
C ALA A 14 -1.17 14.26 1.43
N SER A 15 -0.15 13.66 2.04
CA SER A 15 -0.23 13.11 3.38
C SER A 15 0.93 13.57 4.25
N VAL A 16 0.60 13.92 5.49
CA VAL A 16 1.56 14.22 6.55
C VAL A 16 1.14 13.42 7.78
N SER A 17 2.12 12.83 8.46
CA SER A 17 1.89 12.10 9.70
C SER A 17 2.94 12.47 10.72
N LEU A 18 2.53 12.51 11.98
CA LEU A 18 3.38 12.64 13.14
C LEU A 18 3.30 11.33 13.93
N TYR A 19 4.45 10.72 14.20
CA TYR A 19 4.55 9.55 15.07
C TYR A 19 5.25 9.94 16.38
N THR A 20 4.67 9.53 17.51
CA THR A 20 5.26 9.73 18.84
C THR A 20 5.65 8.39 19.43
N GLY A 21 6.97 8.17 19.60
CA GLY A 21 7.50 6.86 19.97
C GLY A 21 7.19 6.39 21.40
N GLU A 22 6.93 7.32 22.32
CA GLU A 22 6.60 7.00 23.72
C GLU A 22 5.16 6.51 23.88
N THR A 23 4.22 7.17 23.22
CA THR A 23 2.79 6.84 23.25
C THR A 23 2.39 5.82 22.18
N ASP A 24 3.30 5.48 21.27
CA ASP A 24 3.06 4.61 20.13
C ASP A 24 1.82 5.03 19.31
N SER A 25 1.76 6.31 18.97
CA SER A 25 0.57 6.91 18.37
C SER A 25 0.89 7.71 17.12
N PHE A 26 -0.05 7.67 16.17
CA PHE A 26 -0.03 8.48 14.96
C PHE A 26 -1.04 9.62 15.06
N ILE A 27 -0.65 10.79 14.57
CA ILE A 27 -1.57 11.84 14.16
C ILE A 27 -1.35 12.02 12.66
N SER A 28 -2.35 11.74 11.85
CA SER A 28 -2.21 11.67 10.40
C SER A 28 -3.31 12.47 9.73
N LYS A 29 -2.94 13.22 8.69
CA LYS A 29 -3.88 13.89 7.81
C LYS A 29 -3.51 13.59 6.36
N LYS A 30 -4.54 13.31 5.57
CA LYS A 30 -4.43 13.02 4.15
C LYS A 30 -5.53 13.76 3.41
N GLN A 31 -5.17 14.31 2.27
CA GLN A 31 -6.12 14.93 1.36
C GLN A 31 -5.85 14.46 -0.07
N PHE A 32 -6.90 13.99 -0.72
CA PHE A 32 -6.83 13.63 -2.13
C PHE A 32 -6.76 14.88 -3.00
N LEU A 33 -5.98 14.79 -4.07
CA LEU A 33 -5.90 15.82 -5.09
C LEU A 33 -7.19 15.86 -5.92
N PRO A 34 -7.64 17.03 -6.37
CA PRO A 34 -8.82 17.12 -7.22
C PRO A 34 -8.54 16.46 -8.57
N VAL A 35 -9.27 15.38 -8.87
CA VAL A 35 -9.26 14.75 -10.19
C VAL A 35 -10.49 15.24 -10.96
N PRO A 36 -10.33 15.87 -12.14
CA PRO A 36 -11.47 16.33 -12.93
C PRO A 36 -12.45 15.19 -13.26
N PRO A 37 -13.77 15.44 -13.22
CA PRO A 37 -14.77 14.45 -13.61
C PRO A 37 -14.47 13.88 -15.01
N GLY A 38 -14.47 12.54 -15.13
CA GLY A 38 -14.22 11.85 -16.40
C GLY A 38 -12.74 11.62 -16.74
N GLN A 39 -11.79 12.05 -15.91
CA GLN A 39 -10.37 11.72 -16.06
C GLN A 39 -9.94 10.57 -15.14
N ALA A 40 -9.05 9.72 -15.63
CA ALA A 40 -8.48 8.59 -14.88
C ALA A 40 -7.07 8.90 -14.35
N GLY A 41 -6.85 10.12 -13.85
CA GLY A 41 -5.58 10.53 -13.26
C GLY A 41 -5.36 12.04 -13.24
N ILE A 42 -4.20 12.45 -12.73
CA ILE A 42 -3.74 13.83 -12.66
C ILE A 42 -2.37 13.91 -13.36
N ARG A 43 -2.12 15.00 -14.08
CA ARG A 43 -0.81 15.21 -14.68
C ARG A 43 0.21 15.47 -13.59
N GLN A 44 1.46 15.01 -13.78
CA GLN A 44 2.48 15.09 -12.73
C GLN A 44 2.78 16.54 -12.30
N ASN A 45 2.76 17.48 -13.23
CA ASN A 45 2.93 18.92 -12.93
C ASN A 45 1.77 19.49 -12.10
N GLU A 46 0.53 19.08 -12.40
CA GLU A 46 -0.65 19.46 -11.62
C GLU A 46 -0.59 18.83 -10.23
N ALA A 47 -0.16 17.58 -10.10
CA ALA A 47 0.05 16.93 -8.80
C ALA A 47 1.01 17.73 -7.93
N VAL A 48 2.17 18.13 -8.48
CA VAL A 48 3.15 18.98 -7.78
C VAL A 48 2.52 20.29 -7.32
N PHE A 49 1.76 20.96 -8.18
CA PHE A 49 1.07 22.20 -7.82
C PHE A 49 0.10 22.00 -6.64
N HIS A 50 -0.76 20.99 -6.73
CA HIS A 50 -1.73 20.72 -5.67
C HIS A 50 -1.08 20.30 -4.35
N HIS A 51 -0.03 19.47 -4.39
CA HIS A 51 0.73 19.12 -3.19
C HIS A 51 1.32 20.36 -2.52
N ASN A 52 1.96 21.25 -3.28
CA ASN A 52 2.52 22.49 -2.73
C ASN A 52 1.44 23.41 -2.12
N ARG A 53 0.23 23.40 -2.66
CA ARG A 53 -0.90 24.16 -2.10
C ARG A 53 -1.41 23.54 -0.79
N LEU A 54 -1.48 22.22 -0.70
CA LEU A 54 -2.10 21.50 0.43
C LEU A 54 -1.15 21.30 1.61
N LEU A 55 0.12 20.99 1.35
CA LEU A 55 1.09 20.64 2.39
C LEU A 55 1.19 21.69 3.51
N PRO A 56 1.25 23.02 3.27
CA PRO A 56 1.36 23.99 4.35
C PRO A 56 0.22 23.92 5.38
N GLU A 57 -1.01 23.72 4.90
CA GLU A 57 -2.20 23.62 5.76
C GLU A 57 -2.20 22.29 6.52
N ILE A 58 -2.00 21.17 5.81
CA ILE A 58 -1.94 19.84 6.42
C ILE A 58 -0.84 19.77 7.49
N THR A 59 0.36 20.29 7.19
CA THR A 59 1.48 20.30 8.13
C THR A 59 1.19 21.16 9.35
N ARG A 60 0.59 22.35 9.18
CA ARG A 60 0.21 23.20 10.30
C ARG A 60 -0.70 22.47 11.28
N GLU A 61 -1.78 21.88 10.78
CA GLU A 61 -2.75 21.18 11.63
C GLU A 61 -2.13 20.00 12.37
N ILE A 62 -1.25 19.24 11.71
CA ILE A 62 -0.55 18.11 12.33
C ILE A 62 0.37 18.57 13.46
N LEU A 63 1.11 19.68 13.25
CA LEU A 63 2.00 20.24 14.25
C LEU A 63 1.24 20.84 15.44
N GLU A 64 0.13 21.54 15.18
CA GLU A 64 -0.74 22.09 16.22
C GLU A 64 -1.38 20.98 17.07
N ALA A 65 -1.81 19.88 16.45
CA ALA A 65 -2.40 18.73 17.14
C ALA A 65 -1.37 17.92 17.95
N GLY A 66 -0.13 17.82 17.48
CA GLY A 66 0.91 17.00 18.10
C GLY A 66 1.54 17.59 19.35
N ASN A 67 1.60 18.93 19.45
CA ASN A 67 2.17 19.69 20.56
C ASN A 67 3.50 19.13 21.12
N ALA A 68 4.38 18.65 20.21
CA ALA A 68 5.61 17.96 20.55
C ALA A 68 6.78 18.46 19.70
N ALA A 69 7.99 18.42 20.28
CA ALA A 69 9.20 18.79 19.57
C ALA A 69 9.52 17.75 18.48
N ILE A 70 9.85 18.20 17.28
CA ILE A 70 10.23 17.31 16.19
C ILE A 70 11.70 16.93 16.33
N ALA A 71 12.00 15.63 16.35
CA ALA A 71 13.38 15.13 16.43
C ALA A 71 13.98 14.75 15.08
N ALA A 72 13.15 14.43 14.09
CA ALA A 72 13.55 14.21 12.69
C ALA A 72 12.31 14.25 11.80
N ALA A 73 12.51 14.44 10.50
CA ALA A 73 11.47 14.25 9.51
C ALA A 73 11.96 13.37 8.36
N GLY A 74 11.06 12.59 7.79
CA GLY A 74 11.28 11.79 6.60
C GLY A 74 10.30 12.14 5.48
N ALA A 75 10.70 11.86 4.25
CA ALA A 75 9.80 11.93 3.10
C ALA A 75 9.98 10.72 2.18
N SER A 76 8.89 10.28 1.54
CA SER A 76 9.02 9.48 0.33
C SER A 76 9.56 10.36 -0.79
N VAL A 77 10.67 9.93 -1.42
CA VAL A 77 11.36 10.71 -2.47
C VAL A 77 11.33 10.04 -3.84
N ARG A 78 10.81 8.82 -3.90
CA ARG A 78 10.77 7.96 -5.09
C ARG A 78 9.70 6.87 -4.93
N PRO A 79 9.15 6.31 -6.02
CA PRO A 79 8.24 5.18 -5.94
C PRO A 79 8.88 3.95 -5.28
N ARG A 80 10.09 3.57 -5.72
CA ARG A 80 10.78 2.33 -5.32
C ARG A 80 12.30 2.52 -5.31
N ASP A 81 13.00 1.58 -4.69
CA ASP A 81 14.48 1.52 -4.63
C ASP A 81 15.08 0.82 -5.86
N VAL A 82 14.75 1.34 -7.04
CA VAL A 82 15.30 0.85 -8.32
C VAL A 82 15.78 2.03 -9.16
N GLU A 83 16.78 1.78 -10.00
CA GLU A 83 17.34 2.77 -10.91
C GLU A 83 16.25 3.36 -11.82
N GLY A 84 16.27 4.68 -12.00
CA GLY A 84 15.28 5.41 -12.80
C GLY A 84 13.90 5.57 -12.14
N SER A 85 13.69 5.08 -10.91
CA SER A 85 12.42 5.28 -10.19
C SER A 85 12.28 6.73 -9.72
N TYR A 86 11.55 7.52 -10.49
CA TYR A 86 11.34 8.94 -10.20
C TYR A 86 9.94 9.39 -10.61
N MET A 87 9.33 10.24 -9.76
CA MET A 87 8.13 10.99 -10.12
C MET A 87 8.23 12.41 -9.51
N PRO A 88 7.93 13.48 -10.27
CA PRO A 88 8.08 14.85 -9.78
C PRO A 88 7.26 15.19 -8.54
N CYS A 89 6.11 14.54 -8.33
CA CYS A 89 5.23 14.83 -7.19
C CYS A 89 5.91 14.67 -5.82
N PHE A 90 6.85 13.72 -5.69
CA PHE A 90 7.61 13.50 -4.46
C PHE A 90 8.50 14.70 -4.05
N LEU A 91 8.85 15.58 -4.99
CA LEU A 91 9.63 16.78 -4.68
C LEU A 91 8.91 17.70 -3.69
N ALA A 92 7.58 17.77 -3.73
CA ALA A 92 6.81 18.64 -2.86
C ALA A 92 6.95 18.22 -1.38
N GLY A 93 6.72 16.94 -1.08
CA GLY A 93 6.90 16.40 0.29
C GLY A 93 8.36 16.45 0.74
N ALA A 94 9.30 16.11 -0.15
CA ALA A 94 10.72 16.15 0.15
C ALA A 94 11.22 17.57 0.47
N ALA A 95 10.78 18.59 -0.28
CA ALA A 95 11.13 19.98 -0.04
C ALA A 95 10.55 20.49 1.30
N ALA A 96 9.28 20.19 1.58
CA ALA A 96 8.64 20.56 2.85
C ALA A 96 9.39 19.97 4.05
N ALA A 97 9.71 18.67 4.02
CA ALA A 97 10.46 18.00 5.07
C ALA A 97 11.88 18.60 5.24
N GLN A 98 12.59 18.85 4.13
CA GLN A 98 13.94 19.42 4.18
C GLN A 98 13.96 20.83 4.78
N ILE A 99 12.99 21.68 4.42
CA ILE A 99 12.88 23.04 4.97
C ILE A 99 12.66 23.00 6.49
N ILE A 100 11.77 22.12 6.97
CA ILE A 100 11.50 21.94 8.40
C ILE A 100 12.75 21.43 9.12
N CYS A 101 13.41 20.39 8.58
CA CYS A 101 14.64 19.86 9.14
C CYS A 101 15.75 20.90 9.21
N ALA A 102 15.91 21.72 8.17
CA ALA A 102 16.90 22.80 8.14
C ALA A 102 16.60 23.88 9.19
N ALA A 103 15.34 24.30 9.32
CA ALA A 103 14.91 25.30 10.28
C ALA A 103 15.10 24.82 11.74
N LEU A 104 14.79 23.56 12.01
CA LEU A 104 14.88 22.95 13.34
C LEU A 104 16.24 22.34 13.67
N ARG A 105 17.15 22.27 12.68
CA ARG A 105 18.47 21.60 12.78
C ARG A 105 18.36 20.13 13.21
N VAL A 106 17.41 19.42 12.62
CA VAL A 106 17.18 17.98 12.85
C VAL A 106 17.43 17.15 11.60
N PRO A 107 17.71 15.83 11.72
CA PRO A 107 17.97 14.98 10.57
C PRO A 107 16.80 14.92 9.58
N PHE A 108 17.13 14.86 8.29
CA PHE A 108 16.19 14.57 7.20
C PHE A 108 16.48 13.18 6.63
N LEU A 109 15.45 12.34 6.57
CA LEU A 109 15.54 10.96 6.09
C LEU A 109 14.77 10.76 4.78
N ARG A 110 15.29 9.89 3.92
CA ARG A 110 14.75 9.65 2.57
C ARG A 110 14.35 8.20 2.44
N PHE A 111 13.10 7.97 2.07
CA PHE A 111 12.54 6.64 1.86
C PHE A 111 11.94 6.52 0.47
N SER A 112 11.73 5.31 -0.02
CA SER A 112 10.77 5.07 -1.09
C SER A 112 9.35 5.04 -0.55
N HIS A 113 8.40 5.27 -1.45
CA HIS A 113 6.99 5.09 -1.17
C HIS A 113 6.64 3.62 -0.86
N GLN A 114 7.31 2.66 -1.51
CA GLN A 114 7.15 1.23 -1.20
C GLN A 114 7.59 0.89 0.24
N GLU A 115 8.72 1.43 0.70
CA GLU A 115 9.13 1.32 2.11
C GLU A 115 8.08 1.95 3.04
N GLY A 116 7.55 3.12 2.68
CA GLY A 116 6.44 3.76 3.38
C GLY A 116 5.23 2.83 3.56
N HIS A 117 4.77 2.18 2.48
CA HIS A 117 3.67 1.21 2.57
C HIS A 117 3.99 0.03 3.50
N ILE A 118 5.21 -0.52 3.42
CA ILE A 118 5.61 -1.63 4.28
C ILE A 118 5.68 -1.18 5.75
N GLY A 119 6.27 -0.02 6.02
CA GLY A 119 6.36 0.57 7.35
C GLY A 119 4.99 0.84 7.96
N ALA A 120 4.06 1.40 7.17
CA ALA A 120 2.68 1.64 7.58
C ALA A 120 1.96 0.33 7.90
N ALA A 121 2.09 -0.65 7.01
CA ALA A 121 1.48 -1.97 7.16
C ALA A 121 1.96 -2.68 8.44
N VAL A 122 3.27 -2.71 8.69
CA VAL A 122 3.83 -3.33 9.89
C VAL A 122 3.47 -2.57 11.16
N ALA A 123 3.50 -1.24 11.14
CA ALA A 123 3.08 -0.44 12.30
C ALA A 123 1.61 -0.73 12.64
N GLY A 124 0.74 -0.76 11.63
CA GLY A 124 -0.70 -0.98 11.79
C GLY A 124 -1.07 -2.40 12.27
N THR A 125 -0.26 -3.42 11.98
CA THR A 125 -0.53 -4.78 12.50
C THR A 125 -0.17 -4.94 13.97
N GLY A 126 0.61 -4.02 14.54
CA GLY A 126 1.22 -4.15 15.87
C GLY A 126 2.42 -5.12 15.90
N GLN A 127 2.71 -5.84 14.82
CA GLN A 127 3.78 -6.85 14.73
C GLN A 127 5.12 -6.20 14.32
N LYS A 128 5.57 -5.23 15.12
CA LYS A 128 6.68 -4.34 14.79
C LYS A 128 8.03 -5.04 14.63
N ASN A 129 8.21 -6.15 15.33
CA ASN A 129 9.38 -7.04 15.22
C ASN A 129 9.52 -7.67 13.82
N LEU A 130 8.49 -7.59 12.96
CA LEU A 130 8.58 -8.05 11.58
C LEU A 130 9.64 -7.28 10.79
N LEU A 131 9.91 -6.00 11.11
CA LEU A 131 10.97 -5.21 10.46
C LEU A 131 12.40 -5.59 10.90
N ASP A 132 12.55 -6.50 11.86
CA ASP A 132 13.84 -6.97 12.36
C ASP A 132 14.24 -8.35 11.79
N LYS A 133 13.41 -8.95 10.94
CA LYS A 133 13.66 -10.25 10.29
C LYS A 133 13.18 -10.26 8.84
N PRO A 134 13.66 -11.19 8.00
CA PRO A 134 13.10 -11.38 6.66
C PRO A 134 11.62 -11.79 6.71
N PHE A 135 10.83 -11.28 5.76
CA PHE A 135 9.44 -11.66 5.56
C PHE A 135 9.03 -11.47 4.09
N VAL A 136 7.86 -12.01 3.72
CA VAL A 136 7.28 -11.82 2.39
C VAL A 136 6.16 -10.78 2.46
N GLY A 137 6.18 -9.80 1.56
CA GLY A 137 5.13 -8.81 1.42
C GLY A 137 4.27 -9.07 0.19
N VAL A 138 2.95 -9.21 0.34
CA VAL A 138 2.00 -9.20 -0.78
C VAL A 138 1.43 -7.80 -0.90
N HIS A 139 1.98 -7.04 -1.86
CA HIS A 139 1.50 -5.69 -2.17
C HIS A 139 0.45 -5.76 -3.27
N ALA A 140 -0.83 -5.68 -2.90
CA ALA A 140 -1.95 -5.68 -3.83
C ALA A 140 -2.78 -4.38 -3.67
N SER A 141 -2.57 -3.44 -4.59
CA SER A 141 -3.26 -2.15 -4.65
C SER A 141 -3.87 -1.92 -6.05
N GLY A 142 -4.47 -0.75 -6.28
CA GLY A 142 -4.97 -0.35 -7.60
C GLY A 142 -3.87 -0.29 -8.67
N GLY A 143 -2.63 0.05 -8.28
CA GLY A 143 -1.51 0.23 -9.20
C GLY A 143 -0.36 -0.74 -9.03
N THR A 144 -0.46 -1.71 -8.11
CA THR A 144 0.63 -2.66 -7.85
C THR A 144 0.08 -4.03 -7.48
N THR A 145 0.70 -5.08 -8.00
CA THR A 145 0.45 -6.47 -7.60
C THR A 145 1.78 -7.20 -7.65
N GLU A 146 2.43 -7.29 -6.50
CA GLU A 146 3.78 -7.80 -6.34
C GLU A 146 3.89 -8.65 -5.06
N ILE A 147 4.73 -9.69 -5.13
CA ILE A 147 5.25 -10.40 -3.97
C ILE A 147 6.70 -9.97 -3.78
N LEU A 148 6.99 -9.46 -2.60
CA LEU A 148 8.27 -8.87 -2.23
C LEU A 148 8.95 -9.75 -1.19
N HIS A 149 10.24 -9.98 -1.35
CA HIS A 149 11.10 -10.34 -0.23
C HIS A 149 11.50 -9.06 0.47
N VAL A 150 11.19 -8.93 1.75
CA VAL A 150 11.57 -7.78 2.57
C VAL A 150 12.59 -8.22 3.60
N LYS A 151 13.70 -7.50 3.70
CA LYS A 151 14.76 -7.73 4.70
C LYS A 151 15.11 -6.42 5.41
N PRO A 152 15.58 -6.50 6.67
CA PRO A 152 16.16 -5.36 7.35
C PRO A 152 17.37 -4.83 6.57
N GLY A 153 17.43 -3.53 6.31
CA GLY A 153 18.57 -2.83 5.71
C GLY A 153 19.40 -2.07 6.74
N PRO A 154 20.29 -1.15 6.29
CA PRO A 154 20.90 -0.14 7.15
C PRO A 154 19.84 0.62 7.99
N PRO A 155 20.22 1.27 9.10
CA PRO A 155 19.30 1.72 10.14
C PRO A 155 17.97 2.32 9.63
N GLY A 156 16.86 1.62 9.92
CA GLY A 156 15.49 2.04 9.58
C GLY A 156 15.10 2.02 8.10
N LEU A 157 15.98 1.58 7.20
CA LEU A 157 15.69 1.28 5.80
C LEU A 157 15.35 -0.20 5.61
N LEU A 158 14.66 -0.50 4.51
CA LEU A 158 14.32 -1.87 4.13
C LEU A 158 14.96 -2.22 2.79
N GLN A 159 15.39 -3.47 2.67
CA GLN A 159 15.78 -4.03 1.38
C GLN A 159 14.61 -4.82 0.82
N THR A 160 14.12 -4.41 -0.34
CA THR A 160 12.98 -5.06 -1.01
C THR A 160 13.42 -5.65 -2.35
N GLN A 161 13.05 -6.91 -2.59
CA GLN A 161 13.25 -7.58 -3.88
C GLN A 161 11.91 -8.12 -4.39
N VAL A 162 11.56 -7.82 -5.63
CA VAL A 162 10.38 -8.42 -6.28
C VAL A 162 10.67 -9.89 -6.59
N LEU A 163 9.89 -10.80 -6.00
CA LEU A 163 9.97 -12.25 -6.23
C LEU A 163 8.96 -12.74 -7.28
N ALA A 164 7.83 -12.05 -7.37
CA ALA A 164 6.76 -12.31 -8.32
C ALA A 164 5.92 -11.05 -8.54
N ARG A 165 5.32 -10.88 -9.72
CA ARG A 165 4.44 -9.76 -10.04
C ARG A 165 3.37 -10.12 -11.07
N THR A 166 2.40 -9.24 -11.26
CA THR A 166 1.56 -9.27 -12.47
C THR A 166 2.35 -8.77 -13.69
N LEU A 167 2.06 -9.34 -14.87
CA LEU A 167 2.62 -8.92 -16.16
C LEU A 167 1.66 -8.03 -16.97
N ASP A 168 0.41 -7.88 -16.53
CA ASP A 168 -0.63 -7.14 -17.22
C ASP A 168 -1.47 -6.24 -16.29
N LEU A 169 -2.66 -6.66 -15.86
CA LEU A 169 -3.52 -5.91 -14.94
C LEU A 169 -3.11 -6.15 -13.50
N ASN A 170 -3.19 -5.11 -12.68
CA ASN A 170 -3.11 -5.25 -11.23
C ASN A 170 -4.42 -5.81 -10.66
N ALA A 171 -4.33 -6.53 -9.55
CA ALA A 171 -5.47 -7.10 -8.85
C ALA A 171 -6.53 -6.04 -8.52
N GLY A 172 -6.10 -4.83 -8.12
CA GLY A 172 -7.03 -3.73 -7.84
C GLY A 172 -7.80 -3.29 -9.08
N GLN A 173 -7.14 -3.25 -10.26
CA GLN A 173 -7.82 -2.92 -11.52
C GLN A 173 -8.84 -3.98 -11.90
N VAL A 174 -8.54 -5.27 -11.68
CA VAL A 174 -9.52 -6.34 -11.90
C VAL A 174 -10.72 -6.18 -10.97
N VAL A 175 -10.46 -5.99 -9.67
CA VAL A 175 -11.49 -5.76 -8.65
C VAL A 175 -12.38 -4.58 -9.01
N ASP A 176 -11.80 -3.42 -9.33
CA ASP A 176 -12.57 -2.22 -9.67
C ASP A 176 -13.35 -2.38 -10.98
N ARG A 177 -12.78 -3.03 -12.00
CA ARG A 177 -13.49 -3.29 -13.27
C ARG A 177 -14.66 -4.25 -13.07
N VAL A 178 -14.49 -5.31 -12.29
CA VAL A 178 -15.57 -6.25 -11.96
C VAL A 178 -16.64 -5.56 -11.11
N ALA A 179 -16.24 -4.73 -10.14
CA ALA A 179 -17.18 -3.92 -9.36
C ALA A 179 -18.04 -3.02 -10.27
N LEU A 180 -17.43 -2.30 -11.21
CA LEU A 180 -18.13 -1.48 -12.19
C LEU A 180 -19.08 -2.30 -13.08
N MET A 181 -18.69 -3.49 -13.51
CA MET A 181 -19.57 -4.40 -14.28
C MET A 181 -20.83 -4.78 -13.50
N LEU A 182 -20.70 -4.93 -12.18
CA LEU A 182 -21.80 -5.25 -11.27
C LEU A 182 -22.59 -4.02 -10.79
N GLY A 183 -22.33 -2.84 -11.36
CA GLY A 183 -23.01 -1.59 -10.99
C GLY A 183 -22.53 -0.95 -9.68
N ILE A 184 -21.39 -1.38 -9.14
CA ILE A 184 -20.79 -0.80 -7.93
C ILE A 184 -19.97 0.43 -8.34
N PRO A 185 -20.15 1.60 -7.69
CA PRO A 185 -19.39 2.80 -8.01
C PRO A 185 -17.90 2.66 -7.65
N PHE A 186 -17.04 3.36 -8.38
CA PHE A 186 -15.60 3.41 -8.12
C PHE A 186 -15.25 4.37 -6.95
N PRO A 187 -14.30 4.03 -6.06
CA PRO A 187 -13.61 2.74 -5.95
C PRO A 187 -14.54 1.66 -5.36
N GLY A 188 -14.53 0.46 -5.95
CA GLY A 188 -15.57 -0.55 -5.70
C GLY A 188 -15.11 -1.78 -4.92
N GLY A 189 -13.83 -1.85 -4.55
CA GLY A 189 -13.25 -3.06 -3.95
C GLY A 189 -13.82 -3.48 -2.60
N GLU A 190 -14.16 -2.53 -1.73
CA GLU A 190 -14.77 -2.84 -0.42
C GLU A 190 -16.18 -3.43 -0.59
N GLN A 191 -17.02 -2.80 -1.41
CA GLN A 191 -18.37 -3.27 -1.68
C GLN A 191 -18.33 -4.61 -2.43
N LEU A 192 -17.41 -4.79 -3.38
CA LEU A 192 -17.20 -6.08 -4.05
C LEU A 192 -16.81 -7.17 -3.04
N SER A 193 -15.91 -6.87 -2.11
CA SER A 193 -15.51 -7.80 -1.06
C SER A 193 -16.66 -8.18 -0.15
N ARG A 194 -17.55 -7.25 0.21
CA ARG A 194 -18.74 -7.56 1.03
C ARG A 194 -19.76 -8.37 0.25
N LEU A 195 -19.98 -8.04 -1.03
CA LEU A 195 -20.88 -8.76 -1.91
C LEU A 195 -20.42 -10.22 -2.10
N ALA A 196 -19.12 -10.43 -2.29
CA ALA A 196 -18.51 -11.75 -2.46
C ALA A 196 -18.71 -12.69 -1.25
N LEU A 197 -18.83 -12.17 -0.02
CA LEU A 197 -19.06 -13.00 1.17
C LEU A 197 -20.40 -13.74 1.15
N ASN A 198 -21.36 -13.27 0.36
CA ASN A 198 -22.68 -13.89 0.21
C ASN A 198 -22.80 -14.80 -1.02
N GLY A 199 -21.75 -14.84 -1.85
CA GLY A 199 -21.76 -15.58 -3.11
C GLY A 199 -21.13 -16.97 -3.01
N ARG A 200 -21.36 -17.76 -4.05
CA ARG A 200 -20.75 -19.07 -4.27
C ARG A 200 -19.75 -18.96 -5.41
N ALA A 201 -18.46 -18.87 -5.07
CA ALA A 201 -17.39 -18.73 -6.05
C ALA A 201 -17.33 -19.87 -7.09
N GLY A 202 -17.73 -21.09 -6.68
CA GLY A 202 -17.54 -22.29 -7.49
C GLY A 202 -16.06 -22.60 -7.69
N LYS A 203 -15.71 -23.21 -8.84
CA LYS A 203 -14.31 -23.48 -9.17
C LYS A 203 -13.61 -22.16 -9.56
N PRO A 204 -12.44 -21.82 -8.97
CA PRO A 204 -11.68 -20.64 -9.35
C PRO A 204 -11.13 -20.75 -10.78
N ALA A 205 -10.76 -19.60 -11.35
CA ALA A 205 -10.07 -19.56 -12.64
C ALA A 205 -8.79 -20.42 -12.60
N LYS A 206 -8.47 -21.06 -13.74
CA LYS A 206 -7.23 -21.84 -13.85
C LYS A 206 -6.04 -20.89 -13.71
N VAL A 207 -5.22 -21.13 -12.69
CA VAL A 207 -4.00 -20.36 -12.47
C VAL A 207 -2.93 -20.77 -13.48
N SER A 208 -2.33 -19.79 -14.15
CA SER A 208 -1.19 -19.98 -15.05
C SER A 208 -0.11 -18.98 -14.67
N LEU A 209 1.08 -19.49 -14.33
CA LEU A 209 2.24 -18.68 -13.97
C LEU A 209 3.30 -18.76 -15.07
N LYS A 210 3.92 -17.62 -15.39
CA LYS A 210 5.10 -17.52 -16.27
C LYS A 210 6.32 -17.28 -15.40
N GLY A 211 7.04 -18.35 -15.08
CA GLY A 211 7.99 -18.30 -13.96
C GLY A 211 7.21 -18.13 -12.65
N ASN A 212 7.52 -17.12 -11.87
CA ASN A 212 6.75 -16.78 -10.65
C ASN A 212 5.62 -15.78 -10.92
N ASP A 213 5.63 -15.14 -12.09
CA ASP A 213 4.73 -14.05 -12.42
C ASP A 213 3.37 -14.55 -12.93
N CYS A 214 2.33 -13.71 -12.77
CA CYS A 214 0.97 -14.03 -13.20
C CYS A 214 0.46 -13.04 -14.26
N CYS A 215 -0.65 -13.42 -14.90
CA CYS A 215 -1.45 -12.55 -15.75
C CYS A 215 -2.89 -12.56 -15.23
N LEU A 216 -3.48 -11.38 -15.03
CA LEU A 216 -4.81 -11.20 -14.47
C LEU A 216 -5.84 -10.66 -15.48
N SER A 217 -5.44 -10.26 -16.69
CA SER A 217 -6.40 -9.82 -17.74
C SER A 217 -7.42 -10.89 -18.11
N GLY A 218 -7.00 -12.17 -18.15
CA GLY A 218 -7.91 -13.29 -18.40
C GLY A 218 -9.00 -13.44 -17.34
N LEU A 219 -8.73 -13.06 -16.08
CA LEU A 219 -9.71 -13.13 -15.00
C LEU A 219 -10.84 -12.12 -15.19
N GLU A 220 -10.53 -10.90 -15.67
CA GLU A 220 -11.55 -9.91 -16.00
C GLU A 220 -12.57 -10.48 -17.01
N ASN A 221 -12.08 -11.12 -18.08
CA ASN A 221 -12.92 -11.69 -19.12
C ASN A 221 -13.79 -12.84 -18.58
N LEU A 222 -13.21 -13.73 -17.75
CA LEU A 222 -13.97 -14.82 -17.13
C LEU A 222 -15.10 -14.32 -16.21
N CYS A 223 -14.87 -13.24 -15.47
CA CYS A 223 -15.92 -12.60 -14.67
C CYS A 223 -17.02 -12.01 -15.55
N ARG A 224 -16.66 -11.38 -16.67
CA ARG A 224 -17.60 -10.84 -17.66
C ARG A 224 -18.47 -11.95 -18.28
N ASP A 225 -17.86 -13.08 -18.65
CA ASP A 225 -18.57 -14.21 -19.24
C ASP A 225 -19.56 -14.85 -18.24
N ARG A 226 -19.18 -14.94 -16.96
CA ARG A 226 -20.09 -15.41 -15.90
C ARG A 226 -21.31 -14.50 -15.75
N MET A 227 -21.08 -13.19 -15.72
CA MET A 227 -22.17 -12.21 -15.66
C MET A 227 -23.10 -12.32 -16.88
N ASN A 228 -22.54 -12.46 -18.08
CA ASN A 228 -23.32 -12.66 -19.32
C ASN A 228 -24.11 -13.98 -19.32
N SER A 229 -23.67 -14.97 -18.55
CA SER A 229 -24.35 -16.26 -18.37
C SER A 229 -25.42 -16.21 -17.27
N ALA A 230 -25.87 -15.01 -16.87
CA ALA A 230 -26.86 -14.76 -15.83
C ALA A 230 -26.49 -15.31 -14.44
N ALA A 231 -25.19 -15.37 -14.11
CA ALA A 231 -24.76 -15.63 -12.73
C ALA A 231 -25.19 -14.49 -11.79
N ALA A 232 -25.49 -14.84 -10.54
CA ALA A 232 -25.81 -13.83 -9.53
C ALA A 232 -24.60 -12.87 -9.33
N PRO A 233 -24.84 -11.57 -9.07
CA PRO A 233 -23.76 -10.61 -8.83
C PRO A 233 -22.78 -11.05 -7.72
N GLU A 234 -23.31 -11.60 -6.62
CA GLU A 234 -22.53 -12.16 -5.51
C GLU A 234 -21.65 -13.34 -5.92
N ASP A 235 -22.13 -14.23 -6.79
CA ASP A 235 -21.36 -15.37 -7.29
C ASP A 235 -20.21 -14.91 -8.19
N THR A 236 -20.45 -13.86 -9.01
CA THR A 236 -19.41 -13.23 -9.84
C THR A 236 -18.36 -12.54 -8.98
N ALA A 237 -18.78 -11.81 -7.94
CA ALA A 237 -17.87 -11.17 -6.99
C ALA A 237 -17.04 -12.21 -6.23
N ALA A 238 -17.68 -13.27 -5.72
CA ALA A 238 -17.01 -14.38 -5.03
C ALA A 238 -16.00 -15.07 -5.93
N PHE A 239 -16.36 -15.35 -7.19
CA PHE A 239 -15.45 -15.95 -8.17
C PHE A 239 -14.22 -15.08 -8.45
N CYS A 240 -14.40 -13.78 -8.58
CA CYS A 240 -13.31 -12.85 -8.80
C CYS A 240 -12.29 -12.92 -7.67
N LEU A 241 -12.75 -12.82 -6.42
CA LEU A 241 -11.86 -12.83 -5.25
C LEU A 241 -11.26 -14.21 -4.97
N GLU A 242 -12.03 -15.28 -5.12
CA GLU A 242 -11.54 -16.66 -5.01
C GLU A 242 -10.44 -16.94 -6.04
N SER A 243 -10.61 -16.46 -7.27
CA SER A 243 -9.61 -16.62 -8.33
C SER A 243 -8.34 -15.81 -8.05
N LEU A 244 -8.48 -14.58 -7.52
CA LEU A 244 -7.32 -13.79 -7.09
C LEU A 244 -6.59 -14.47 -5.92
N CYS A 245 -7.32 -15.01 -4.95
CA CYS A 245 -6.75 -15.81 -3.86
C CYS A 245 -5.98 -17.02 -4.39
N ALA A 246 -6.55 -17.77 -5.33
CA ALA A 246 -5.87 -18.91 -5.95
C ALA A 246 -4.57 -18.48 -6.68
N VAL A 247 -4.58 -17.33 -7.36
CA VAL A 247 -3.37 -16.78 -8.01
C VAL A 247 -2.32 -16.42 -6.97
N PHE A 248 -2.68 -15.66 -5.92
CA PHE A 248 -1.74 -15.28 -4.86
C PHE A 248 -1.20 -16.48 -4.11
N GLU A 249 -2.03 -17.49 -3.82
CA GLU A 249 -1.61 -18.74 -3.20
C GLU A 249 -0.58 -19.46 -4.07
N ALA A 250 -0.83 -19.60 -5.37
CA ALA A 250 0.12 -20.24 -6.28
C ALA A 250 1.45 -19.48 -6.38
N MET A 251 1.42 -18.15 -6.43
CA MET A 251 2.62 -17.32 -6.44
C MET A 251 3.38 -17.47 -5.11
N LEU A 252 2.70 -17.40 -3.96
CA LEU A 252 3.27 -17.58 -2.63
C LEU A 252 3.90 -18.95 -2.44
N SER A 253 3.19 -20.03 -2.79
CA SER A 253 3.72 -21.39 -2.70
C SER A 253 4.99 -21.56 -3.54
N LYS A 254 5.06 -20.90 -4.69
CA LYS A 254 6.24 -20.96 -5.56
C LYS A 254 7.41 -20.16 -5.02
N VAL A 255 7.18 -18.97 -4.46
CA VAL A 255 8.25 -18.11 -3.93
C VAL A 255 8.77 -18.55 -2.57
N LEU A 256 7.91 -19.07 -1.70
CA LEU A 256 8.29 -19.55 -0.37
C LEU A 256 8.96 -20.92 -0.45
N GLY A 257 8.55 -21.77 -1.40
CA GLY A 257 9.10 -23.11 -1.55
C GLY A 257 9.04 -23.89 -0.22
N VAL A 258 10.21 -24.15 0.36
CA VAL A 258 10.37 -24.82 1.67
C VAL A 258 10.53 -23.87 2.86
N GLU A 259 10.84 -22.60 2.61
CA GLU A 259 11.08 -21.60 3.65
C GLU A 259 9.73 -21.05 4.16
N ARG A 260 9.52 -21.08 5.48
CA ARG A 260 8.31 -20.55 6.11
C ARG A 260 8.55 -19.14 6.63
N LEU A 261 8.62 -18.18 5.72
CA LEU A 261 8.65 -16.77 6.09
C LEU A 261 7.23 -16.27 6.38
N PRO A 262 7.04 -15.34 7.36
CA PRO A 262 5.76 -14.71 7.56
C PRO A 262 5.35 -13.88 6.34
N VAL A 263 4.05 -13.79 6.09
CA VAL A 263 3.49 -13.10 4.92
C VAL A 263 2.65 -11.90 5.36
N LEU A 264 3.09 -10.70 5.00
CA LEU A 264 2.37 -9.45 5.23
C LEU A 264 1.57 -9.07 3.99
N PHE A 265 0.25 -9.04 4.11
CA PHE A 265 -0.66 -8.53 3.10
C PHE A 265 -0.95 -7.05 3.33
N PHE A 266 -0.71 -6.23 2.30
CA PHE A 266 -0.96 -4.79 2.33
C PHE A 266 -1.35 -4.25 0.95
N GLY A 267 -1.82 -3.00 0.91
CA GLY A 267 -2.47 -2.40 -0.26
C GLY A 267 -3.99 -2.53 -0.22
N GLY A 268 -4.69 -1.69 -0.99
CA GLY A 268 -6.16 -1.59 -0.93
C GLY A 268 -6.93 -2.85 -1.29
N VAL A 269 -6.35 -3.80 -2.03
CA VAL A 269 -7.00 -5.09 -2.31
C VAL A 269 -6.87 -6.02 -1.10
N SER A 270 -5.73 -5.98 -0.43
CA SER A 270 -5.41 -6.78 0.76
C SER A 270 -6.27 -6.43 1.99
N SER A 271 -6.98 -5.30 1.98
CA SER A 271 -7.96 -4.96 3.01
C SER A 271 -9.26 -5.77 2.90
N SER A 272 -9.46 -6.52 1.81
CA SER A 272 -10.61 -7.40 1.59
C SER A 272 -10.74 -8.43 2.71
N GLU A 273 -11.91 -8.46 3.34
CA GLU A 273 -12.24 -9.48 4.33
C GLU A 273 -12.27 -10.89 3.73
N TYR A 274 -12.68 -11.01 2.46
CA TYR A 274 -12.66 -12.29 1.74
C TYR A 274 -11.24 -12.85 1.64
N ILE A 275 -10.28 -12.03 1.17
CA ILE A 275 -8.87 -12.41 1.05
C ILE A 275 -8.28 -12.75 2.42
N ARG A 276 -8.57 -11.94 3.44
CA ARG A 276 -8.14 -12.20 4.83
C ARG A 276 -8.63 -13.55 5.33
N ARG A 277 -9.92 -13.87 5.15
CA ARG A 277 -10.50 -15.15 5.55
C ARG A 277 -9.83 -16.31 4.82
N PHE A 278 -9.59 -16.17 3.51
CA PHE A 278 -8.93 -17.20 2.70
C PHE A 278 -7.53 -17.54 3.24
N PHE A 279 -6.70 -16.54 3.54
CA PHE A 279 -5.29 -16.76 3.85
C PHE A 279 -4.97 -16.97 5.35
N SER A 280 -5.90 -16.65 6.25
CA SER A 280 -5.68 -16.69 7.71
C SER A 280 -5.20 -18.04 8.26
N GLN A 281 -5.52 -19.16 7.60
CA GLN A 281 -5.15 -20.52 8.03
C GLN A 281 -4.11 -21.21 7.13
N ARG A 282 -3.60 -20.53 6.10
CA ARG A 282 -2.73 -21.15 5.07
C ARG A 282 -1.24 -20.85 5.26
N PHE A 283 -0.93 -19.64 5.74
CA PHE A 283 0.44 -19.20 6.05
C PHE A 283 0.44 -18.45 7.39
N GLU A 284 1.62 -18.21 7.98
CA GLU A 284 1.74 -17.21 9.05
C GLU A 284 1.51 -15.83 8.45
N THR A 285 0.26 -15.37 8.48
CA THR A 285 -0.18 -14.16 7.77
C THR A 285 -0.47 -13.00 8.71
N TYR A 286 -0.06 -11.82 8.27
CA TYR A 286 -0.42 -10.55 8.88
C TYR A 286 -1.08 -9.68 7.82
N PHE A 287 -2.08 -8.90 8.21
CA PHE A 287 -2.81 -8.03 7.29
C PHE A 287 -2.81 -6.63 7.84
N ALA A 288 -2.33 -5.68 7.04
CA ALA A 288 -2.45 -4.27 7.34
C ALA A 288 -3.92 -3.89 7.60
N PRO A 289 -4.22 -3.05 8.60
CA PRO A 289 -5.53 -2.42 8.71
C PRO A 289 -5.80 -1.51 7.50
N ALA A 290 -7.08 -1.28 7.21
CA ALA A 290 -7.50 -0.54 6.02
C ALA A 290 -6.90 0.88 5.97
N GLU A 291 -6.82 1.56 7.12
CA GLU A 291 -6.25 2.91 7.23
C GLU A 291 -4.77 2.97 6.83
N PHE A 292 -3.99 1.91 7.12
CA PHE A 292 -2.56 1.80 6.77
C PHE A 292 -2.32 1.18 5.39
N SER A 293 -3.37 0.68 4.73
CA SER A 293 -3.27 -0.03 3.45
C SER A 293 -3.30 0.90 2.23
N SER A 294 -3.82 2.12 2.37
CA SER A 294 -3.86 3.14 1.32
C SER A 294 -2.66 4.08 1.41
N ASP A 295 -2.38 4.86 0.36
CA ASP A 295 -1.29 5.85 0.36
C ASP A 295 -1.41 6.77 1.58
N ASN A 296 -0.35 6.85 2.39
CA ASN A 296 -0.29 7.63 3.62
C ASN A 296 1.17 7.87 4.05
N ALA A 297 1.37 8.87 4.91
CA ALA A 297 2.69 9.19 5.45
C ALA A 297 3.03 8.52 6.80
N ALA A 298 2.14 7.70 7.36
CA ALA A 298 2.34 7.07 8.66
C ALA A 298 3.55 6.13 8.67
N GLY A 299 3.71 5.34 7.60
CA GLY A 299 4.89 4.49 7.46
C GLY A 299 6.19 5.27 7.35
N ILE A 300 6.19 6.43 6.67
CA ILE A 300 7.35 7.32 6.56
C ILE A 300 7.71 7.88 7.96
N ALA A 301 6.72 8.34 8.72
CA ALA A 301 6.93 8.83 10.09
C ALA A 301 7.49 7.73 11.01
N TYR A 302 6.95 6.51 10.88
CA TYR A 302 7.37 5.36 11.68
C TYR A 302 8.79 4.90 11.33
N LEU A 303 9.14 4.81 10.04
CA LEU A 303 10.49 4.47 9.61
C LEU A 303 11.50 5.55 10.03
N THR A 304 11.11 6.84 9.99
CA THR A 304 11.93 7.95 10.52
C THR A 304 12.26 7.76 12.00
N TYR A 305 11.27 7.38 12.82
CA TYR A 305 11.47 7.02 14.22
C TYR A 305 12.44 5.84 14.38
N LEU A 306 12.22 4.75 13.63
CA LEU A 306 13.07 3.55 13.73
C LEU A 306 14.51 3.83 13.32
N SER A 307 14.70 4.63 12.28
CA SER A 307 15.99 5.11 11.82
C SER A 307 16.76 5.83 12.94
N VAL A 308 16.15 6.83 13.58
CA VAL A 308 16.78 7.57 14.69
C VAL A 308 17.04 6.64 15.89
N ARG A 309 16.09 5.76 16.23
CA ARG A 309 16.25 4.79 17.33
C ARG A 309 17.39 3.81 17.07
N LYS A 310 17.66 3.46 15.81
CA LYS A 310 18.76 2.57 15.40
C LYS A 310 20.10 3.30 15.19
N GLY A 311 20.17 4.59 15.53
CA GLY A 311 21.43 5.35 15.60
C GLY A 311 21.91 5.95 14.29
N ILE A 312 20.99 6.49 13.46
CA ILE A 312 21.35 7.41 12.37
C ILE A 312 21.77 8.76 12.92
#